data_AF-A0A7Y8EAM2-F1
#
_entry.id   AF-A0A7Y8EAM2-F1
#
_cell.length_a   1.000
_cell.length_b   1.000
_cell.length_c   1.000
_cell.angle_alpha   90.00
_cell.angle_beta   90.00
_cell.angle_gamma   90.00
#
_symmetry.space_group_name_H-M   'P 1'
#
loop_
_entity.id
_entity.type
_entity.pdbx_description
1 polymer ?
#
loop_
_entity_poly.entity_id
_entity_poly.type
_entity_poly.pdbx_seq_one_letter_code
_entity_poly.pdbx_strand_id
1 'polypeptide(L)' 'VFVLCSDGMYQAMTHAELGSAMDSGTPQQVVARLVTAALRGPARDDLTAVVVRV' A
#
# COMPACT_ATOMS: atom_id res chain seq x y z
N VAL A 1 9.46 -2.38 8.50
CA VAL A 1 8.65 -1.29 7.88
C VAL A 1 7.24 -1.46 8.39
N PHE A 2 6.59 -0.38 8.83
CA PHE A 2 5.21 -0.39 9.26
C PHE A 2 4.34 0.36 8.25
N VAL A 3 3.10 -0.08 8.07
CA VAL A 3 2.11 0.63 7.26
C VAL A 3 0.84 0.86 8.08
N LEU A 4 0.34 2.09 8.05
CA LEU A 4 -1.03 2.42 8.46
C LEU A 4 -1.80 2.72 7.19
N CYS A 5 -2.97 2.14 6.99
CA CYS A 5 -3.75 2.33 5.77
C CYS A 5 -5.26 2.32 6.03
N SER A 6 -6.01 2.94 5.13
CA SER A 6 -7.48 2.86 5.13
C SER A 6 -7.94 1.44 4.80
N ASP A 7 -9.18 1.12 5.14
CA ASP A 7 -9.85 -0.10 4.70
C ASP A 7 -9.99 -0.15 3.17
N GLY A 8 -10.23 0.99 2.51
CA GLY A 8 -10.17 1.09 1.05
C GLY A 8 -8.85 0.59 0.45
N MET A 9 -7.71 0.90 1.09
CA MET A 9 -6.39 0.39 0.69
C MET A 9 -6.22 -1.10 1.01
N TYR A 10 -6.59 -1.52 2.22
CA TYR A 10 -6.42 -2.90 2.67
C TYR A 10 -7.28 -3.89 1.87
N GLN A 11 -8.50 -3.51 1.51
CA GLN A 11 -9.41 -4.33 0.70
C GLN A 11 -8.99 -4.41 -0.78
N ALA A 12 -8.20 -3.45 -1.26
CA ALA A 12 -7.72 -3.41 -2.64
C ALA A 12 -6.52 -4.35 -2.90
N MET A 13 -5.92 -4.93 -1.86
CA MET A 13 -4.68 -5.70 -1.97
C MET A 13 -4.73 -7.00 -1.16
N THR A 14 -4.09 -8.05 -1.67
CA THR A 14 -3.84 -9.27 -0.91
C THR A 14 -2.69 -9.06 0.08
N HIS A 15 -2.61 -9.91 1.12
CA HIS A 15 -1.49 -9.89 2.07
C HIS A 15 -0.13 -10.09 1.39
N ALA A 16 -0.08 -10.91 0.33
CA ALA A 16 1.15 -11.15 -0.43
C ALA A 16 1.61 -9.91 -1.20
N GLU A 17 0.67 -9.19 -1.84
CA GLU A 17 0.97 -7.94 -2.55
C GLU A 17 1.44 -6.84 -1.60
N LEU A 18 0.80 -6.74 -0.42
CA LEU A 18 1.18 -5.79 0.61
C LEU A 18 2.60 -6.07 1.13
N GLY A 19 2.90 -7.34 1.45
CA GLY A 19 4.23 -7.76 1.88
C GLY A 19 5.31 -7.48 0.83
N SER A 20 5.05 -7.87 -0.43
CA SER A 20 5.97 -7.64 -1.53
C SER A 20 6.25 -6.15 -1.77
N ALA A 21 5.23 -5.29 -1.67
CA ALA A 21 5.39 -3.86 -1.83
C ALA A 21 6.25 -3.22 -0.72
N MET A 22 6.24 -3.79 0.49
CA MET A 22 6.96 -3.31 1.67
C MET A 22 8.42 -3.79 1.74
N ASP A 23 8.76 -4.88 1.05
CA ASP A 23 10.07 -5.56 1.16
C ASP A 23 11.26 -4.75 0.60
N SER A 24 11.02 -3.73 -0.23
CA SER A 24 12.12 -2.97 -0.85
C SER A 24 11.81 -1.49 -1.03
N GLY A 25 12.86 -0.66 -0.99
CA GLY A 25 12.81 0.77 -1.33
C GLY A 25 12.56 1.73 -0.17
N THR A 26 12.60 3.03 -0.47
CA THR A 26 12.31 4.11 0.49
C THR A 26 10.82 4.13 0.85
N PRO A 27 10.41 4.71 1.99
CA PRO A 27 8.99 4.85 2.34
C PRO A 27 8.14 5.45 1.21
N GLN A 28 8.68 6.45 0.49
CA GLN A 28 8.02 7.08 -0.65
C GLN A 28 7.79 6.10 -1.81
N GLN A 29 8.77 5.24 -2.09
CA GLN A 29 8.63 4.20 -3.12
C GLN A 29 7.61 3.14 -2.72
N VAL A 30 7.55 2.78 -1.44
CA VAL A 30 6.55 1.83 -0.92
C VAL A 30 5.15 2.43 -1.05
N VAL A 31 4.91 3.68 -0.58
CA VAL A 31 3.61 4.34 -0.73
C VAL A 31 3.18 4.43 -2.20
N ALA A 32 4.09 4.86 -3.08
CA ALA A 32 3.80 4.97 -4.51
C ALA A 32 3.41 3.61 -5.12
N ARG A 33 4.09 2.53 -4.73
CA ARG A 33 3.75 1.16 -5.16
C ARG A 33 2.38 0.73 -4.66
N LEU A 34 2.06 0.94 -3.38
CA LEU A 34 0.77 0.56 -2.79
C LEU A 34 -0.38 1.26 -3.51
N VAL A 35 -0.31 2.59 -3.65
CA VAL A 35 -1.33 3.38 -4.35
C VAL A 35 -1.45 2.95 -5.80
N THR A 36 -0.34 2.76 -6.51
CA THR A 36 -0.36 2.32 -7.92
C THR A 36 -0.99 0.93 -8.06
N ALA A 37 -0.70 0.01 -7.14
CA ALA A 37 -1.27 -1.33 -7.17
C ALA A 37 -2.79 -1.30 -6.92
N ALA A 38 -3.23 -0.58 -5.89
CA ALA A 38 -4.65 -0.42 -5.58
C ALA A 38 -5.44 0.23 -6.73
N LEU A 39 -4.85 1.22 -7.41
CA LEU A 39 -5.44 1.90 -8.58
C LEU A 39 -5.50 1.06 -9.86
N ARG A 40 -4.74 -0.05 -9.95
CA ARG A 40 -4.93 -1.05 -11.03
C ARG A 40 -6.16 -1.91 -10.79
N GLY A 41 -6.59 -2.00 -9.54
CA GLY A 41 -7.84 -2.62 -9.15
C GLY A 41 -9.02 -1.66 -9.28
N PRO A 42 -10.19 -2.04 -8.73
CA PRO A 42 -11.41 -1.26 -8.89
C PRO A 42 -11.43 0.07 -8.10
N ALA A 43 -10.48 0.30 -7.19
CA ALA A 43 -10.34 1.51 -6.36
C ALA A 43 -11.70 2.07 -5.87
N ARG A 44 -12.49 1.23 -5.19
CA ARG A 44 -13.91 1.52 -4.88
C ARG A 44 -14.12 2.54 -3.76
N ASP A 45 -13.05 2.94 -3.10
CA ASP A 45 -13.06 3.75 -1.89
C ASP A 45 -11.76 4.57 -1.79
N ASP A 46 -11.72 5.50 -0.85
CA ASP A 46 -10.59 6.39 -0.63
C ASP A 46 -9.34 5.61 -0.17
N LEU A 47 -8.24 5.84 -0.88
CA LEU A 47 -6.97 5.13 -0.68
C LEU A 47 -6.00 5.99 0.11
N THR A 48 -5.72 5.60 1.36
CA THR A 48 -4.74 6.28 2.22
C THR A 48 -3.71 5.29 2.75
N ALA A 49 -2.42 5.67 2.74
CA ALA A 49 -1.35 4.89 3.36
C ALA A 49 -0.24 5.79 3.94
N VAL A 50 0.25 5.43 5.11
CA VAL A 50 1.43 6.01 5.77
C VAL A 50 2.44 4.90 5.99
N VAL A 51 3.66 5.06 5.46
CA VAL A 51 4.75 4.09 5.59
C VAL A 51 5.83 4.64 6.52
N VAL A 52 6.22 3.85 7.52
CA VAL A 52 7.27 4.17 8.48
C VAL A 52 8.38 3.13 8.39
N ARG A 53 9.64 3.59 8.25
CA ARG A 53 10.83 2.74 8.30
C ARG A 53 11.66 3.16 9.52
N VAL A 54 12.02 2.16 10.34
CA VAL A 54 12.89 2.30 11.52
C VAL A 54 14.26 1.72 11.17
#